data_AF-A0A0A9CHR2-F1
#
_entry.id   AF-A0A0A9CHR2-F1
#
_cell.length_a   1.000
_cell.length_b   1.000
_cell.length_c   1.000
_cell.angle_alpha   90.00
_cell.angle_beta   90.00
_cell.angle_gamma   90.00
#
_symmetry.space_group_name_H-M   'P 1'
#
loop_
_entity.id
_entity.type
_entity.pdbx_description
1 polymer ?
#
loop_
_entity_poly.entity_id
_entity_poly.type
_entity_poly.pdbx_seq_one_letter_code
_entity_poly.pdbx_strand_id
1 'polypeptide(L)'
;MKQMEVEVELRGPPVAKAFDQEGSPTKAAEGFCRKNNVSVDCLYRRTDGKTEYTYARVKESARFADEVLTEDIPTIISGISFSKSMRWNSNV
;
A
#
# COMPACT_ATOMS: atom_id res chain seq x y z
N MET A 1 -6.71 -14.76 -13.89
CA MET A 1 -7.56 -13.56 -13.76
C MET A 1 -6.67 -12.42 -13.30
N LYS A 2 -6.76 -11.23 -13.92
CA LYS A 2 -6.00 -10.04 -13.53
C LYS A 2 -6.98 -9.02 -12.95
N GLN A 3 -6.65 -8.41 -11.82
CA GLN A 3 -7.42 -7.27 -11.34
C GLN A 3 -7.27 -6.11 -12.33
N MET A 4 -8.26 -5.23 -12.44
CA MET A 4 -8.07 -4.00 -13.22
C MET A 4 -7.10 -3.08 -12.47
N GLU A 5 -6.25 -2.36 -13.19
CA GLU A 5 -5.47 -1.29 -12.57
C GLU A 5 -6.42 -0.24 -11.99
N VAL A 6 -6.20 0.11 -10.73
CA VAL A 6 -7.02 1.09 -10.02
C VAL A 6 -6.13 2.28 -9.69
N GLU A 7 -6.64 3.47 -9.95
CA GLU A 7 -6.04 4.70 -9.45
C GLU A 7 -6.67 5.03 -8.10
N VAL A 8 -5.85 5.10 -7.06
CA VAL A 8 -6.29 5.37 -5.69
C VAL A 8 -5.73 6.72 -5.26
N GLU A 9 -6.59 7.54 -4.65
CA GLU A 9 -6.18 8.79 -4.02
C GLU A 9 -5.79 8.52 -2.56
N LEU A 10 -4.53 8.77 -2.23
CA LEU A 10 -3.99 8.56 -0.89
C LEU A 10 -3.82 9.91 -0.19
N ARG A 11 -4.38 10.01 1.01
CA ARG A 11 -4.22 11.17 1.89
C ARG A 11 -2.87 11.10 2.61
N GLY A 12 -2.11 12.17 2.46
CA GLY A 12 -0.82 12.41 3.10
C GLY A 12 -0.93 13.25 4.37
N PRO A 13 0.21 13.77 4.87
CA PRO A 13 0.24 14.66 6.03
C PRO A 13 -0.51 15.99 5.76
N PRO A 14 -0.92 16.71 6.82
CA PRO A 14 -1.39 18.09 6.67
C PRO A 14 -0.38 18.93 5.91
N VAL A 15 -0.82 19.86 5.06
CA VAL A 15 0.08 20.72 4.27
C VAL A 15 1.07 21.46 5.16
N ALA A 16 0.62 21.96 6.32
CA ALA A 16 1.44 22.63 7.32
C ALA A 16 2.55 21.74 7.94
N LYS A 17 2.46 20.41 7.80
CA LYS A 17 3.50 19.45 8.20
C LYS A 17 4.25 18.86 7.00
N ALA A 18 3.69 18.98 5.80
CA ALA A 18 4.27 18.44 4.57
C ALA A 18 5.35 19.38 4.00
N PHE A 19 5.19 20.68 4.17
CA PHE A 19 6.14 21.70 3.72
C PHE A 19 6.57 22.59 4.88
N ASP A 20 7.82 23.04 4.85
CA ASP A 20 8.34 24.00 5.81
C ASP A 20 7.99 25.46 5.42
N GLN A 21 8.53 26.42 6.17
CA GLN A 21 8.28 27.85 5.95
C GLN A 21 8.87 28.36 4.63
N GLU A 22 9.86 27.66 4.06
CA GLU A 22 10.51 27.99 2.79
C GLU A 22 9.81 27.30 1.60
N GLY A 23 8.82 26.44 1.87
CA GLY A 23 8.10 25.67 0.86
C GLY A 23 8.79 24.36 0.47
N SER A 24 9.87 23.98 1.16
CA SER A 24 10.58 22.72 0.91
C SER A 24 9.85 21.54 1.56
N PRO A 25 9.85 20.35 0.93
CA PRO A 25 9.22 19.17 1.49
C PRO A 25 9.92 18.73 2.78
N THR A 26 9.14 18.46 3.81
CA THR A 26 9.67 17.92 5.06
C THR A 26 9.90 16.42 4.95
N LYS A 27 10.63 15.84 5.92
CA LYS A 27 10.78 14.38 6.07
C LYS A 27 9.43 13.63 6.09
N ALA A 28 8.35 14.27 6.55
CA ALA A 28 7.03 13.67 6.55
C ALA A 28 6.46 13.54 5.14
N ALA A 29 6.63 14.58 4.30
CA ALA A 29 6.24 14.52 2.88
C ALA A 29 7.13 13.55 2.10
N GLU A 30 8.45 13.59 2.31
CA GLU A 30 9.39 12.66 1.66
C GLU A 30 9.11 11.20 2.03
N GLY A 31 8.87 10.91 3.31
CA GLY A 31 8.51 9.58 3.78
C GLY A 31 7.19 9.07 3.19
N PHE A 32 6.20 9.96 3.08
CA PHE A 32 4.93 9.65 2.41
C PHE A 32 5.15 9.33 0.92
N CYS A 33 5.94 10.15 0.22
CA CYS A 33 6.26 9.96 -1.19
C CYS A 33 6.99 8.64 -1.43
N ARG A 34 8.01 8.34 -0.61
CA ARG A 34 8.78 7.10 -0.68
C ARG A 34 7.92 5.86 -0.42
N LYS A 35 7.03 5.90 0.57
CA LYS A 35 6.15 4.76 0.90
C LYS A 35 5.21 4.42 -0.26
N ASN A 36 4.72 5.44 -0.95
CA ASN A 36 3.71 5.31 -1.99
C ASN A 36 4.29 5.36 -3.41
N ASN A 37 5.62 5.37 -3.53
CA ASN A 37 6.35 5.40 -4.79
C ASN A 37 5.93 6.54 -5.74
N VAL A 38 5.72 7.73 -5.19
CA VAL A 38 5.35 8.96 -5.92
C VAL A 38 6.39 10.07 -5.73
N SER A 39 6.49 11.00 -6.67
CA SER A 39 7.31 12.22 -6.49
C SER A 39 6.59 13.22 -5.58
N VAL A 40 7.36 14.06 -4.88
CA VAL A 40 6.84 15.22 -4.16
C VAL A 40 6.09 16.16 -5.10
N ASP A 41 6.54 16.29 -6.35
CA ASP A 41 5.91 17.15 -7.35
C ASP A 41 4.52 16.64 -7.79
N CYS A 42 4.22 15.37 -7.55
CA CYS A 42 2.91 14.78 -7.81
C CYS A 42 1.91 15.03 -6.66
N LEU A 43 2.35 15.63 -5.55
CA LEU A 43 1.48 15.97 -4.45
C LEU A 43 0.59 17.15 -4.82
N TYR A 44 -0.71 16.99 -4.61
CA TYR A 44 -1.67 18.09 -4.69
C TYR A 44 -2.31 18.33 -3.33
N ARG A 45 -2.86 19.53 -3.13
CA ARG A 45 -3.48 19.94 -1.87
C ARG A 45 -4.99 19.82 -2.00
N ARG A 46 -5.64 19.34 -0.94
CA ARG A 46 -7.10 19.29 -0.84
C ARG A 46 -7.52 19.61 0.58
N THR A 47 -8.56 20.43 0.70
CA THR A 47 -9.16 20.78 1.99
C THR A 47 -10.17 19.72 2.41
N ASP A 48 -9.94 19.12 3.57
CA ASP A 48 -10.88 18.23 4.24
C ASP A 48 -11.36 18.92 5.53
N GLY A 49 -12.54 19.53 5.46
CA GLY A 49 -13.12 20.28 6.58
C GLY A 49 -12.33 21.56 6.89
N LYS A 50 -11.64 21.59 8.03
CA LYS A 50 -10.85 22.76 8.49
C LYS A 50 -9.35 22.64 8.20
N THR A 51 -8.90 21.54 7.61
CA THR A 51 -7.46 21.26 7.44
C THR A 51 -7.16 20.91 5.99
N GLU A 52 -6.09 21.50 5.48
CA GLU A 52 -5.56 21.16 4.16
C GLU A 52 -4.56 20.01 4.28
N TYR A 53 -4.73 18.98 3.46
CA TYR A 53 -3.85 17.82 3.39
C TYR A 53 -3.20 17.71 2.02
N THR A 54 -2.02 17.10 1.97
CA THR A 54 -1.46 16.64 0.70
C THR A 54 -2.10 15.33 0.29
N TYR A 55 -2.22 15.11 -1.01
CA TYR A 55 -2.71 13.88 -1.60
C TYR A 55 -1.83 13.48 -2.77
N ALA A 56 -1.79 12.18 -3.05
CA ALA A 56 -1.18 11.63 -4.25
C ALA A 56 -2.16 10.70 -4.94
N ARG A 57 -2.12 10.67 -6.26
CA ARG A 57 -2.75 9.61 -7.06
C ARG A 57 -1.72 8.53 -7.31
N VAL A 58 -2.03 7.31 -6.89
CA VAL A 58 -1.16 6.15 -7.05
C VAL A 58 -1.88 5.15 -7.93
N LYS A 59 -1.17 4.65 -8.93
CA LYS A 59 -1.64 3.50 -9.71
C LYS A 59 -1.23 2.24 -8.97
N GLU A 60 -2.21 1.48 -8.52
CA GLU A 60 -1.99 0.12 -8.03
C GLU A 60 -1.80 -0.79 -9.24
N SER A 61 -0.57 -1.25 -9.44
CA SER A 61 -0.25 -2.16 -10.52
C SER A 61 -0.96 -3.49 -10.30
N ALA A 62 -1.72 -3.91 -11.30
CA ALA A 62 -2.37 -5.20 -11.25
C ALA A 62 -1.37 -6.31 -11.62
N ARG A 63 -1.35 -7.35 -10.79
CA ARG A 63 -0.66 -8.62 -11.08
C ARG A 63 -1.67 -9.68 -11.49
N PHE A 64 -1.24 -10.67 -12.27
CA PHE A 64 -2.11 -11.80 -12.53
C PHE A 64 -2.22 -12.69 -11.29
N ALA A 65 -3.41 -13.21 -11.02
CA ALA A 65 -3.66 -14.03 -9.84
C ALA A 65 -2.80 -15.31 -9.84
N ASP A 66 -2.58 -15.93 -10.98
CA ASP A 66 -1.70 -17.11 -11.11
C ASP A 66 -0.24 -16.80 -10.78
N GLU A 67 0.28 -15.63 -11.16
CA GLU A 67 1.63 -15.19 -10.77
C GLU A 67 1.76 -15.05 -9.25
N VAL A 68 0.82 -14.34 -8.62
CA VAL A 68 0.82 -14.11 -7.17
C VAL A 68 0.66 -15.43 -6.42
N LEU A 69 -0.29 -16.27 -6.84
CA LEU A 69 -0.53 -17.56 -6.18
C LEU A 69 0.66 -18.52 -6.35
N THR A 70 1.31 -18.53 -7.51
CA THR A 70 2.48 -19.40 -7.74
C THR A 70 3.68 -18.96 -6.89
N GLU A 71 3.83 -17.65 -6.63
CA GLU A 71 4.89 -17.11 -5.77
C GLU A 71 4.59 -17.32 -4.27
N ASP A 72 3.37 -17.02 -3.82
CA ASP A 72 3.05 -16.92 -2.40
C ASP A 72 2.60 -18.26 -1.78
N ILE A 73 1.85 -19.10 -2.51
CA ILE A 73 1.32 -20.37 -1.98
C ILE A 73 2.41 -21.27 -1.41
N PRO A 74 3.55 -21.52 -2.10
CA PRO A 74 4.60 -22.38 -1.57
C PRO A 74 5.13 -21.87 -0.22
N THR A 75 5.35 -20.56 -0.13
CA THR A 75 5.82 -19.90 1.10
C THR A 75 4.80 -20.07 2.22
N ILE A 76 3.51 -19.80 1.94
CA ILE A 76 2.43 -19.95 2.92
C ILE A 76 2.36 -21.40 3.43
N ILE A 77 2.27 -22.38 2.52
CA ILE A 77 2.18 -23.81 2.87
C ILE A 77 3.38 -24.23 3.72
N SER A 78 4.59 -23.80 3.35
CA SER A 78 5.81 -24.13 4.11
C SER A 78 5.84 -23.53 5.52
N GLY A 79 5.15 -22.40 5.73
CA GLY A 79 5.05 -21.72 7.01
C GLY A 79 3.92 -22.24 7.91
N ILE A 80 3.06 -23.14 7.44
CA ILE A 80 1.96 -23.68 8.25
C ILE A 80 2.53 -24.57 9.35
N SER A 81 2.30 -24.18 10.61
CA SER A 81 2.59 -25.01 11.77
C SER A 81 1.30 -25.61 12.34
N PHE A 82 1.26 -26.94 12.43
CA PHE A 82 0.12 -27.66 13.02
C PHE A 82 0.43 -28.03 14.48
N SER A 83 -0.03 -27.22 15.42
CA SER A 83 0.13 -27.48 16.86
C SER A 83 -0.63 -28.71 17.35
N LYS A 84 -1.71 -29.09 16.64
CA LYS A 84 -2.41 -30.37 16.78
C LYS A 84 -2.68 -30.95 15.41
N SER A 85 -2.22 -32.17 15.18
CA SER A 85 -2.52 -32.93 13.98
C SER A 85 -3.92 -33.53 14.06
N MET A 86 -4.71 -33.34 13.01
CA MET A 86 -6.04 -33.89 12.89
C MET A 86 -5.93 -35.34 12.38
N ARG A 87 -6.43 -36.32 13.15
CA ARG A 87 -6.59 -37.69 12.68
C ARG A 87 -7.85 -37.77 11.85
N TRP A 88 -7.71 -37.70 10.54
CA TRP A 88 -8.78 -38.06 9.63
C TRP A 88 -8.84 -39.59 9.62
N ASN A 89 -10.01 -40.12 9.97
CA ASN A 89 -10.24 -41.56 10.12
C ASN A 89 -9.82 -42.29 8.83
N SER A 90 -8.80 -43.14 8.93
CA SER A 90 -8.22 -43.92 7.83
C SER A 90 -8.73 -45.36 7.84
N ASN A 91 -10.04 -45.56 8.05
CA ASN A 91 -10.64 -46.88 7.88
C ASN A 91 -10.83 -47.14 6.38
N VAL A 92 -9.83 -47.82 5.82
CA VAL A 92 -10.00 -48.79 4.74
C VAL A 92 -10.47 -50.10 5.36
#